data_AF-A0AAJ5WA29-F1
#
_entry.id   AF-A0AAJ5WA29-F1
#
_cell.length_a   1.000
_cell.length_b   1.000
_cell.length_c   1.000
_cell.angle_alpha   90.00
_cell.angle_beta   90.00
_cell.angle_gamma   90.00
#
_symmetry.space_group_name_H-M   'P 1'
#
loop_
_entity.id
_entity.type
_entity.pdbx_description
1 polymer ?
#
loop_
_entity_poly.entity_id
_entity_poly.type
_entity_poly.pdbx_seq_one_letter_code
_entity_poly.pdbx_strand_id
1 'polypeptide(L)'
;MKNAFSAITVLLAFSLPLVVNAQLDLSSLVETNRLPEGMPKIVKWLDIGMSKVNISGLQKSDSQRGDQKFLSFQKTGALPLTTNFPLTGITLSQSGTPSLNFPRIGKSKTISLTYSYEMQAYFAYSPDRFVYNDRQYAFILACNVMRLDDTQILAQTFNFLLEGNSNQKAYEFIKRINSVNKTTLTVPPGELDINKLTILLYNQFTRGKLMEVMFRTFILGKDNKATDRQLNLFFRSMGNFRNDEVNRKLEDMNDPKININMGEISRLLLPSKWASPLATKPVDSLVAFEFQYATANFTLAQKKLTLAFNGKSNQPGKFTDGREFRFDQKKGMGTWQSIYKPSEGITLSELSIELSETGIQILGRSANDRQFLLQSITWPKDFEKANLYLWKENP
;
A
#
# COMPACT_ATOMS: atom_id res chain seq x y z
N MET A 1 -20.87 -12.51 6.79
CA MET A 1 -20.03 -11.29 6.62
C MET A 1 -18.73 -11.73 5.98
N LYS A 2 -18.48 -11.36 4.73
CA LYS A 2 -17.33 -11.80 3.91
C LYS A 2 -16.67 -10.55 3.33
N ASN A 3 -15.94 -9.75 4.11
CA ASN A 3 -15.51 -8.41 3.65
C ASN A 3 -13.99 -8.24 3.65
N ALA A 4 -13.50 -7.56 2.60
CA ALA A 4 -12.10 -7.15 2.32
C ALA A 4 -11.02 -8.26 2.27
N PHE A 5 -11.29 -9.47 2.76
CA PHE A 5 -10.37 -10.61 2.65
C PHE A 5 -10.16 -11.06 1.19
N SER A 6 -11.17 -10.92 0.33
CA SER A 6 -11.15 -11.48 -1.04
C SER A 6 -10.36 -10.61 -2.03
N ALA A 7 -10.59 -9.29 -2.01
CA ALA A 7 -10.30 -8.37 -3.11
C ALA A 7 -8.85 -8.33 -3.61
N ILE A 8 -7.86 -8.56 -2.74
CA ILE A 8 -6.45 -8.24 -3.01
C ILE A 8 -5.55 -9.49 -3.05
N THR A 9 -6.09 -10.65 -2.64
CA THR A 9 -5.38 -11.93 -2.54
C THR A 9 -4.91 -12.47 -3.92
N VAL A 10 -5.49 -11.99 -5.04
CA VAL A 10 -5.26 -12.50 -6.40
C VAL A 10 -4.71 -11.47 -7.38
N LEU A 11 -4.90 -10.18 -7.10
CA LEU A 11 -4.31 -9.09 -7.89
C LEU A 11 -2.78 -9.22 -7.99
N LEU A 12 -2.18 -9.96 -7.06
CA LEU A 12 -0.75 -9.95 -6.76
C LEU A 12 -0.08 -11.32 -6.79
N ALA A 13 -0.71 -12.28 -7.45
CA ALA A 13 0.02 -13.29 -8.21
C ALA A 13 0.54 -12.73 -9.57
N PHE A 14 0.29 -11.45 -9.86
CA PHE A 14 0.61 -10.73 -11.10
C PHE A 14 -0.04 -11.33 -12.36
N SER A 15 -1.21 -10.82 -12.75
CA SER A 15 -1.85 -11.09 -14.06
C SER A 15 -2.26 -12.58 -14.29
N LEU A 16 -3.18 -13.05 -13.41
CA LEU A 16 -3.99 -14.30 -13.24
C LEU A 16 -5.26 -14.56 -14.09
N PRO A 17 -5.42 -15.56 -15.01
CA PRO A 17 -5.98 -16.86 -14.59
C PRO A 17 -5.80 -18.06 -15.57
N LEU A 18 -5.83 -19.25 -14.98
CA LEU A 18 -6.83 -20.32 -15.16
C LEU A 18 -7.43 -20.54 -16.58
N VAL A 19 -7.03 -21.66 -17.17
CA VAL A 19 -7.95 -22.61 -17.81
C VAL A 19 -8.02 -23.86 -16.93
N VAL A 20 -9.23 -24.37 -16.77
CA VAL A 20 -9.61 -25.40 -15.79
C VAL A 20 -8.98 -26.75 -16.10
N ASN A 21 -8.35 -27.38 -15.10
CA ASN A 21 -8.53 -28.80 -14.74
C ASN A 21 -7.70 -29.20 -13.48
N ALA A 22 -8.09 -28.67 -12.31
CA ALA A 22 -7.95 -29.29 -10.96
C ALA A 22 -8.28 -28.27 -9.85
N GLN A 23 -9.58 -28.08 -9.57
CA GLN A 23 -10.16 -27.61 -8.30
C GLN A 23 -9.42 -26.51 -7.48
N LEU A 24 -9.54 -25.26 -7.93
CA LEU A 24 -10.09 -24.15 -7.11
C LEU A 24 -10.23 -22.90 -8.00
N ASP A 25 -11.44 -22.38 -8.13
CA ASP A 25 -11.73 -21.18 -8.91
C ASP A 25 -11.36 -19.93 -8.10
N LEU A 26 -10.30 -19.22 -8.50
CA LEU A 26 -9.90 -18.00 -7.80
C LEU A 26 -10.88 -16.84 -7.97
N SER A 27 -11.80 -16.85 -8.95
CA SER A 27 -12.87 -15.84 -8.99
C SER A 27 -13.79 -15.94 -7.77
N SER A 28 -13.99 -17.15 -7.23
CA SER A 28 -14.71 -17.36 -5.96
C SER A 28 -13.96 -16.87 -4.71
N LEU A 29 -12.68 -16.51 -4.85
CA LEU A 29 -11.80 -16.02 -3.79
C LEU A 29 -11.60 -14.49 -3.86
N VAL A 30 -12.20 -13.78 -4.83
CA VAL A 30 -11.89 -12.36 -5.14
C VAL A 30 -13.15 -11.55 -5.39
N GLU A 31 -13.21 -10.39 -4.75
CA GLU A 31 -14.28 -9.40 -4.93
C GLU A 31 -13.62 -8.10 -5.40
N THR A 32 -13.36 -7.99 -6.71
CA THR A 32 -12.72 -6.80 -7.34
C THR A 32 -13.59 -5.54 -7.22
N ASN A 33 -14.90 -5.72 -7.09
CA ASN A 33 -15.91 -4.70 -6.80
C ASN A 33 -15.79 -4.03 -5.41
N ARG A 34 -14.70 -4.28 -4.67
CA ARG A 34 -14.42 -3.74 -3.33
C ARG A 34 -13.05 -3.08 -3.20
N LEU A 35 -12.36 -2.84 -4.31
CA LEU A 35 -11.35 -1.77 -4.35
C LEU A 35 -12.07 -0.43 -4.10
N PRO A 36 -11.46 0.55 -3.38
CA PRO A 36 -12.15 1.79 -3.03
C PRO A 36 -12.69 2.57 -4.22
N GLU A 37 -13.83 3.23 -4.00
CA GLU A 37 -14.60 3.86 -5.07
C GLU A 37 -13.77 4.84 -5.91
N GLY A 38 -13.82 4.64 -7.21
CA GLY A 38 -13.14 5.49 -8.18
C GLY A 38 -11.67 5.16 -8.43
N MET A 39 -11.29 3.88 -8.45
CA MET A 39 -10.09 3.38 -9.18
C MET A 39 -10.45 2.48 -10.40
N PRO A 40 -11.39 2.87 -11.27
CA PRO A 40 -11.91 1.98 -12.32
C PRO A 40 -10.87 1.57 -13.35
N LYS A 41 -9.84 2.39 -13.62
CA LYS A 41 -8.81 2.01 -14.59
C LYS A 41 -7.81 1.03 -14.02
N ILE A 42 -7.43 1.17 -12.76
CA ILE A 42 -6.61 0.18 -12.07
C ILE A 42 -7.34 -1.16 -12.01
N VAL A 43 -8.63 -1.17 -11.63
CA VAL A 43 -9.49 -2.39 -11.67
C VAL A 43 -9.44 -3.03 -13.05
N LYS A 44 -9.75 -2.29 -14.13
CA LYS A 44 -9.77 -2.83 -15.50
C LYS A 44 -8.39 -3.25 -16.02
N TRP A 45 -7.30 -2.56 -15.64
CA TRP A 45 -5.94 -2.99 -15.99
C TRP A 45 -5.61 -4.30 -15.31
N LEU A 46 -6.03 -4.46 -14.06
CA LEU A 46 -5.92 -5.71 -13.34
C LEU A 46 -6.80 -6.78 -14.00
N ASP A 47 -8.03 -6.48 -14.45
CA ASP A 47 -8.91 -7.45 -15.14
C ASP A 47 -8.33 -7.91 -16.49
N ILE A 48 -7.81 -6.99 -17.33
CA ILE A 48 -7.11 -7.33 -18.58
C ILE A 48 -5.85 -8.14 -18.25
N GLY A 49 -5.14 -7.72 -17.21
CA GLY A 49 -4.00 -8.43 -16.63
C GLY A 49 -4.40 -9.82 -16.18
N MET A 50 -5.58 -9.99 -15.60
CA MET A 50 -6.26 -11.22 -15.22
C MET A 50 -6.87 -11.93 -16.45
N SER A 51 -6.01 -12.02 -17.46
CA SER A 51 -5.76 -13.14 -18.39
C SER A 51 -4.38 -13.77 -17.98
N LYS A 52 -3.62 -14.61 -18.69
CA LYS A 52 -3.91 -15.99 -19.14
C LYS A 52 -3.21 -17.08 -18.26
N VAL A 53 -2.80 -16.81 -17.00
CA VAL A 53 -1.80 -17.66 -16.27
C VAL A 53 -2.40 -18.70 -15.29
N ASN A 54 -1.94 -19.95 -15.39
CA ASN A 54 -2.37 -21.08 -14.56
C ASN A 54 -1.54 -21.25 -13.27
N ILE A 55 -2.15 -21.82 -12.22
CA ILE A 55 -1.45 -22.23 -10.99
C ILE A 55 -1.82 -23.64 -10.54
N SER A 56 -1.03 -24.24 -9.66
CA SER A 56 -1.33 -25.51 -8.98
C SER A 56 -0.77 -25.53 -7.55
N GLY A 57 -1.30 -26.40 -6.69
CA GLY A 57 -0.81 -26.58 -5.32
C GLY A 57 -1.06 -25.40 -4.39
N LEU A 58 -2.20 -24.70 -4.56
CA LEU A 58 -2.56 -23.55 -3.72
C LEU A 58 -2.73 -23.98 -2.25
N GLN A 59 -1.89 -23.43 -1.39
CA GLN A 59 -2.02 -23.47 0.07
C GLN A 59 -2.34 -22.06 0.57
N LYS A 60 -3.19 -21.99 1.60
CA LYS A 60 -3.60 -20.75 2.26
C LYS A 60 -3.58 -20.93 3.78
N SER A 61 -3.03 -19.96 4.48
CA SER A 61 -3.25 -19.75 5.91
C SER A 61 -3.48 -18.27 6.21
N ASP A 62 -4.01 -17.96 7.38
CA ASP A 62 -4.31 -16.61 7.84
C ASP A 62 -3.55 -16.35 9.15
N SER A 63 -3.21 -15.10 9.47
CA SER A 63 -2.54 -14.78 10.74
C SER A 63 -3.47 -14.97 11.94
N GLN A 64 -2.89 -15.16 13.12
CA GLN A 64 -3.65 -15.23 14.39
C GLN A 64 -4.53 -13.99 14.64
N ARG A 65 -4.15 -12.84 14.09
CA ARG A 65 -4.89 -11.56 14.20
C ARG A 65 -5.89 -11.32 13.05
N GLY A 66 -5.88 -12.14 11.99
CA GLY A 66 -6.71 -11.97 10.80
C GLY A 66 -6.32 -10.77 9.91
N ASP A 67 -5.19 -10.13 10.19
CA ASP A 67 -4.63 -8.95 9.49
C ASP A 67 -3.69 -9.29 8.35
N GLN A 68 -3.29 -10.56 8.23
CA GLN A 68 -2.44 -11.06 7.17
C GLN A 68 -2.95 -12.40 6.64
N LYS A 69 -2.58 -12.69 5.38
CA LYS A 69 -2.76 -13.99 4.74
C LYS A 69 -1.43 -14.44 4.17
N PHE A 70 -1.22 -15.74 4.20
CA PHE A 70 -0.09 -16.39 3.56
C PHE A 70 -0.65 -17.30 2.47
N LEU A 71 -0.22 -17.07 1.23
CA LEU A 71 -0.47 -17.94 0.10
C LEU A 71 0.82 -18.60 -0.36
N SER A 72 0.70 -19.80 -0.90
CA SER A 72 1.79 -20.54 -1.53
C SER A 72 1.21 -21.33 -2.71
N PHE A 73 1.82 -21.22 -3.90
CA PHE A 73 1.37 -21.93 -5.11
C PHE A 73 2.52 -22.05 -6.13
N GLN A 74 2.32 -22.87 -7.17
CA GLN A 74 3.23 -22.98 -8.32
C GLN A 74 2.54 -22.48 -9.59
N LYS A 75 3.21 -21.65 -10.39
CA LYS A 75 2.76 -21.25 -11.73
C LYS A 75 2.93 -22.43 -12.69
N THR A 76 1.99 -22.60 -13.61
CA THR A 76 2.07 -23.61 -14.68
C THR A 76 1.80 -22.97 -16.05
N GLY A 77 2.41 -23.51 -17.11
CA GLY A 77 2.30 -22.93 -18.45
C GLY A 77 3.39 -23.42 -19.40
N ALA A 78 3.43 -22.85 -20.61
CA ALA A 78 4.50 -23.12 -21.58
C ALA A 78 5.87 -22.64 -21.05
N LEU A 79 6.95 -23.29 -21.46
CA LEU A 79 8.32 -22.90 -21.11
C LEU A 79 8.93 -21.97 -22.18
N PRO A 80 9.63 -20.88 -21.79
CA PRO A 80 9.74 -20.33 -20.43
C PRO A 80 8.41 -19.75 -19.92
N LEU A 81 8.19 -19.77 -18.59
CA LEU A 81 6.91 -19.41 -17.98
C LEU A 81 6.67 -17.89 -18.02
N THR A 82 6.14 -17.37 -19.12
CA THR A 82 5.98 -15.93 -19.34
C THR A 82 4.63 -15.35 -18.88
N THR A 83 4.61 -14.09 -18.44
CA THR A 83 3.42 -13.27 -18.21
C THR A 83 3.68 -11.84 -18.70
N ASN A 84 2.74 -11.22 -19.43
CA ASN A 84 2.89 -9.85 -19.92
C ASN A 84 2.12 -8.86 -19.05
N PHE A 85 2.78 -7.77 -18.63
CA PHE A 85 2.12 -6.64 -17.97
C PHE A 85 1.35 -5.82 -19.01
N PRO A 86 0.01 -5.65 -18.88
CA PRO A 86 -0.78 -4.95 -19.90
C PRO A 86 -0.31 -3.52 -20.18
N LEU A 87 -0.34 -3.12 -21.45
CA LEU A 87 0.03 -1.80 -21.96
C LEU A 87 1.48 -1.33 -21.71
N THR A 88 2.27 -1.99 -20.85
CA THR A 88 3.70 -1.69 -20.68
C THR A 88 4.54 -2.39 -21.74
N GLY A 89 4.24 -3.64 -22.07
CA GLY A 89 5.11 -4.48 -22.88
C GLY A 89 6.31 -5.06 -22.10
N ILE A 90 6.32 -4.93 -20.77
CA ILE A 90 7.23 -5.68 -19.91
C ILE A 90 6.72 -7.12 -19.83
N THR A 91 7.62 -8.10 -19.96
CA THR A 91 7.33 -9.52 -19.81
C THR A 91 8.05 -10.08 -18.58
N LEU A 92 7.29 -10.59 -17.61
CA LEU A 92 7.82 -11.50 -16.60
C LEU A 92 8.15 -12.84 -17.26
N SER A 93 9.38 -13.30 -17.12
CA SER A 93 9.86 -14.62 -17.57
C SER A 93 10.43 -15.37 -16.37
N GLN A 94 10.12 -16.65 -16.27
CA GLN A 94 10.57 -17.53 -15.19
C GLN A 94 11.05 -18.86 -15.77
N SER A 95 12.09 -19.41 -15.15
CA SER A 95 12.42 -20.83 -15.28
C SER A 95 11.26 -21.71 -14.81
N GLY A 96 11.24 -22.95 -15.28
CA GLY A 96 10.31 -23.95 -14.79
C GLY A 96 10.82 -25.34 -15.11
N THR A 97 10.45 -26.32 -14.29
CA THR A 97 10.76 -27.73 -14.55
C THR A 97 9.75 -28.28 -15.57
N PRO A 98 10.20 -28.86 -16.69
CA PRO A 98 9.31 -29.45 -17.69
C PRO A 98 8.53 -30.64 -17.14
N SER A 99 7.30 -30.80 -17.60
CA SER A 99 6.48 -31.97 -17.33
C SER A 99 6.99 -33.18 -18.11
N LEU A 100 7.10 -34.34 -17.45
CA LEU A 100 7.50 -35.61 -18.07
C LEU A 100 6.58 -35.98 -19.25
N ASN A 101 5.28 -35.70 -19.14
CA ASN A 101 4.29 -36.03 -20.17
C ASN A 101 4.17 -34.96 -21.26
N PHE A 102 4.57 -33.72 -20.96
CA PHE A 102 4.45 -32.57 -21.87
C PHE A 102 5.69 -31.66 -21.74
N PRO A 103 6.82 -31.97 -22.41
CA PRO A 103 8.09 -31.28 -22.19
C PRO A 103 8.08 -29.77 -22.45
N ARG A 104 7.12 -29.26 -23.23
CA ARG A 104 6.92 -27.82 -23.49
C ARG A 104 6.14 -27.09 -22.38
N ILE A 105 5.52 -27.82 -21.45
CA ILE A 105 4.74 -27.28 -20.33
C ILE A 105 5.53 -27.55 -19.04
N GLY A 106 5.71 -26.54 -18.20
CA GLY A 106 6.44 -26.67 -16.95
C GLY A 106 5.73 -26.10 -15.74
N LYS A 107 6.36 -26.27 -14.57
CA LYS A 107 5.97 -25.65 -13.30
C LYS A 107 7.11 -24.80 -12.75
N SER A 108 6.80 -23.63 -12.18
CA SER A 108 7.78 -22.81 -11.45
C SER A 108 8.14 -23.43 -10.11
N LYS A 109 9.15 -22.89 -9.44
CA LYS A 109 9.26 -22.99 -7.98
C LYS A 109 8.02 -22.41 -7.29
N THR A 110 7.88 -22.76 -6.01
CA THR A 110 6.78 -22.28 -5.17
C THR A 110 6.90 -20.77 -4.97
N ILE A 111 5.89 -20.04 -5.44
CA ILE A 111 5.69 -18.61 -5.23
C ILE A 111 4.90 -18.45 -3.93
N SER A 112 5.36 -17.59 -3.04
CA SER A 112 4.69 -17.29 -1.77
C SER A 112 4.32 -15.82 -1.68
N LEU A 113 3.09 -15.53 -1.27
CA LEU A 113 2.58 -14.17 -1.07
C LEU A 113 2.21 -13.98 0.40
N THR A 114 2.61 -12.85 0.98
CA THR A 114 2.09 -12.38 2.27
C THR A 114 1.28 -11.12 2.02
N TYR A 115 -0.05 -11.24 2.05
CA TYR A 115 -0.95 -10.09 2.08
C TYR A 115 -1.04 -9.57 3.52
N SER A 116 -1.06 -8.25 3.67
CA SER A 116 -1.20 -7.56 4.95
C SER A 116 -2.10 -6.34 4.82
N TYR A 117 -3.03 -6.20 5.76
CA TYR A 117 -3.93 -5.06 5.88
C TYR A 117 -4.15 -4.77 7.37
N GLU A 118 -3.27 -3.94 7.93
CA GLU A 118 -3.07 -3.75 9.38
C GLU A 118 -4.37 -3.33 10.10
N MET A 119 -5.22 -2.52 9.44
CA MET A 119 -6.49 -2.07 10.02
C MET A 119 -7.47 -3.22 10.37
N GLN A 120 -7.37 -4.37 9.70
CA GLN A 120 -8.23 -5.55 9.99
C GLN A 120 -7.91 -6.20 11.34
N ALA A 121 -6.72 -6.00 11.92
CA ALA A 121 -6.36 -6.55 13.23
C ALA A 121 -7.25 -6.03 14.37
N TYR A 122 -7.84 -4.85 14.18
CA TYR A 122 -8.42 -4.06 15.26
C TYR A 122 -9.95 -4.16 15.31
N PHE A 123 -10.62 -4.12 14.15
CA PHE A 123 -12.08 -4.18 14.01
C PHE A 123 -12.47 -4.69 12.61
N ALA A 124 -13.74 -5.07 12.44
CA ALA A 124 -14.32 -5.46 11.15
C ALA A 124 -14.42 -4.25 10.21
N TYR A 125 -13.30 -3.86 9.63
CA TYR A 125 -13.15 -2.61 8.89
C TYR A 125 -13.38 -2.75 7.38
N SER A 126 -13.78 -1.65 6.75
CA SER A 126 -14.07 -1.55 5.32
C SER A 126 -13.37 -0.29 4.78
N PRO A 127 -12.41 -0.40 3.84
CA PRO A 127 -11.55 0.72 3.42
C PRO A 127 -12.29 1.87 2.73
N ASP A 128 -13.47 1.60 2.16
CA ASP A 128 -14.44 2.57 1.63
C ASP A 128 -14.92 3.59 2.68
N ARG A 129 -14.75 3.29 3.98
CA ARG A 129 -15.16 4.15 5.10
C ARG A 129 -14.02 4.97 5.70
N PHE A 130 -12.84 4.97 5.08
CA PHE A 130 -11.72 5.80 5.53
C PHE A 130 -11.91 7.25 5.10
N VAL A 131 -11.98 8.17 6.07
CA VAL A 131 -12.08 9.61 5.80
C VAL A 131 -10.69 10.23 5.85
N TYR A 132 -10.10 10.41 4.67
CA TYR A 132 -8.80 11.05 4.51
C TYR A 132 -8.81 12.52 4.94
N ASN A 133 -7.71 12.98 5.53
CA ASN A 133 -7.50 14.36 6.01
C ASN A 133 -8.45 14.87 7.12
N ASP A 134 -9.40 14.06 7.61
CA ASP A 134 -10.24 14.40 8.76
C ASP A 134 -9.54 14.01 10.08
N ARG A 135 -9.17 15.03 10.84
CA ARG A 135 -8.44 14.91 12.12
C ARG A 135 -9.33 14.42 13.28
N GLN A 136 -10.63 14.68 13.23
CA GLN A 136 -11.58 14.17 14.22
C GLN A 136 -11.79 12.67 13.99
N TYR A 137 -11.99 12.28 12.74
CA TYR A 137 -12.05 10.88 12.33
C TYR A 137 -10.76 10.15 12.73
N ALA A 138 -9.59 10.71 12.40
CA ALA A 138 -8.30 10.11 12.75
C ALA A 138 -8.07 9.98 14.26
N PHE A 139 -8.46 10.97 15.07
CA PHE A 139 -8.41 10.85 16.54
C PHE A 139 -9.23 9.65 17.05
N ILE A 140 -10.50 9.57 16.62
CA ILE A 140 -11.41 8.50 17.01
C ILE A 140 -10.90 7.14 16.52
N LEU A 141 -10.39 7.06 15.29
CA LEU A 141 -9.86 5.84 14.70
C LEU A 141 -8.59 5.36 15.44
N ALA A 142 -7.67 6.27 15.79
CA ALA A 142 -6.48 5.94 16.57
C ALA A 142 -6.84 5.47 17.99
N CYS A 143 -7.81 6.08 18.66
CA CYS A 143 -8.34 5.60 19.94
C CYS A 143 -8.91 4.17 19.81
N ASN A 144 -9.67 3.87 18.75
CA ASN A 144 -10.23 2.54 18.49
C ASN A 144 -9.15 1.50 18.16
N VAL A 145 -8.14 1.86 17.35
CA VAL A 145 -6.96 1.02 17.07
C VAL A 145 -6.19 0.69 18.36
N MET A 146 -6.00 1.67 19.24
CA MET A 146 -5.37 1.46 20.55
C MET A 146 -6.29 0.77 21.57
N ARG A 147 -7.58 0.57 21.24
CA ARG A 147 -8.64 0.04 22.11
C ARG A 147 -8.76 0.82 23.43
N LEU A 148 -8.62 2.15 23.36
CA LEU A 148 -8.72 3.01 24.54
C LEU A 148 -10.16 3.06 25.05
N ASP A 149 -10.32 2.88 26.36
CA ASP A 149 -11.56 3.20 27.04
C ASP A 149 -11.65 4.70 27.42
N ASP A 150 -12.84 5.13 27.82
CA ASP A 150 -13.12 6.52 28.21
C ASP A 150 -12.18 7.01 29.34
N THR A 151 -11.86 6.17 30.32
CA THR A 151 -10.95 6.49 31.43
C THR A 151 -9.50 6.66 30.95
N GLN A 152 -9.03 5.81 30.03
CA GLN A 152 -7.70 5.92 29.43
C GLN A 152 -7.54 7.18 28.58
N ILE A 153 -8.58 7.58 27.83
CA ILE A 153 -8.61 8.83 27.06
C ILE A 153 -8.51 10.05 28.00
N LEU A 154 -9.25 10.04 29.10
CA LEU A 154 -9.14 11.07 30.15
C LEU A 154 -7.74 11.11 30.76
N ALA A 155 -7.21 9.97 31.20
CA ALA A 155 -5.89 9.88 31.81
C ALA A 155 -4.80 10.43 30.87
N GLN A 156 -4.86 10.13 29.57
CA GLN A 156 -3.91 10.67 28.59
C GLN A 156 -4.07 12.17 28.36
N THR A 157 -5.29 12.69 28.35
CA THR A 157 -5.56 14.13 28.29
C THR A 157 -4.93 14.84 29.50
N PHE A 158 -5.08 14.28 30.70
CA PHE A 158 -4.43 14.79 31.92
C PHE A 158 -2.90 14.68 31.87
N ASN A 159 -2.35 13.59 31.36
CA ASN A 159 -0.91 13.36 31.35
C ASN A 159 -0.17 14.25 30.34
N PHE A 160 -0.73 14.43 29.13
CA PHE A 160 0.00 15.01 27.99
C PHE A 160 -0.51 16.36 27.50
N LEU A 161 -1.77 16.75 27.79
CA LEU A 161 -2.39 17.97 27.27
C LEU A 161 -2.68 19.03 28.35
N LEU A 162 -2.33 18.74 29.61
CA LEU A 162 -2.53 19.61 30.77
C LEU A 162 -1.28 19.65 31.66
N GLU A 163 -1.02 20.83 32.21
CA GLU A 163 0.13 21.14 33.09
C GLU A 163 -0.34 21.41 34.53
N GLY A 164 0.58 21.42 35.49
CA GLY A 164 0.30 21.62 36.91
C GLY A 164 0.06 20.33 37.69
N ASN A 165 -0.36 20.46 38.96
CA ASN A 165 -0.69 19.33 39.84
C ASN A 165 -2.09 18.75 39.54
N SER A 166 -2.39 17.58 40.10
CA SER A 166 -3.65 16.84 39.87
C SER A 166 -4.91 17.72 40.00
N ASN A 167 -5.02 18.51 41.08
CA ASN A 167 -6.18 19.35 41.31
C ASN A 167 -6.26 20.51 40.31
N GLN A 168 -5.13 21.18 40.02
CA GLN A 168 -5.06 22.22 38.99
C GLN A 168 -5.48 21.70 37.61
N LYS A 169 -4.99 20.52 37.22
CA LYS A 169 -5.39 19.84 35.97
C LYS A 169 -6.90 19.57 35.93
N ALA A 170 -7.49 19.11 37.05
CA ALA A 170 -8.92 18.82 37.12
C ALA A 170 -9.80 20.07 36.94
N TYR A 171 -9.44 21.19 37.57
CA TYR A 171 -10.13 22.47 37.40
C TYR A 171 -9.99 23.00 35.97
N GLU A 172 -8.79 23.02 35.39
CA GLU A 172 -8.58 23.47 34.00
C GLU A 172 -9.26 22.56 32.98
N PHE A 173 -9.29 21.24 33.20
CA PHE A 173 -10.00 20.27 32.37
C PHE A 173 -11.51 20.57 32.29
N ILE A 174 -12.18 20.65 33.45
CA ILE A 174 -13.62 20.95 33.51
C ILE A 174 -13.94 22.35 32.97
N LYS A 175 -13.11 23.35 33.29
CA LYS A 175 -13.24 24.73 32.78
C LYS A 175 -13.18 24.78 31.26
N ARG A 176 -12.24 24.09 30.62
CA ARG A 176 -12.14 24.01 29.14
C ARG A 176 -13.34 23.29 28.53
N ILE A 177 -13.78 22.18 29.11
CA ILE A 177 -14.97 21.44 28.64
C ILE A 177 -16.22 22.34 28.68
N ASN A 178 -16.47 23.00 29.82
CA ASN A 178 -17.59 23.91 29.98
C ASN A 178 -17.56 25.07 28.97
N SER A 179 -16.38 25.66 28.75
CA SER A 179 -16.20 26.75 27.78
C SER A 179 -16.50 26.33 26.34
N VAL A 180 -15.97 25.18 25.90
CA VAL A 180 -16.12 24.70 24.51
C VAL A 180 -17.50 24.11 24.25
N ASN A 181 -18.05 23.35 25.21
CA ASN A 181 -19.27 22.56 25.03
C ASN A 181 -20.52 23.20 25.66
N LYS A 182 -20.39 24.39 26.27
CA LYS A 182 -21.46 25.16 26.92
C LYS A 182 -22.18 24.38 28.03
N THR A 183 -21.41 23.68 28.87
CA THR A 183 -21.90 22.93 30.04
C THR A 183 -21.57 23.63 31.36
N THR A 184 -22.20 23.17 32.44
CA THR A 184 -22.04 23.72 33.80
C THR A 184 -21.55 22.63 34.77
N LEU A 185 -20.57 21.83 34.34
CA LEU A 185 -19.99 20.76 35.15
C LEU A 185 -19.12 21.34 36.27
N THR A 186 -19.09 20.67 37.42
CA THR A 186 -18.21 20.99 38.55
C THR A 186 -17.22 19.86 38.78
N VAL A 187 -15.99 20.18 39.20
CA VAL A 187 -15.02 19.16 39.63
C VAL A 187 -15.61 18.39 40.83
N PRO A 188 -15.60 17.05 40.84
CA PRO A 188 -16.04 16.28 42.01
C PRO A 188 -15.23 16.64 43.26
N PRO A 189 -15.86 16.74 44.44
CA PRO A 189 -15.15 17.08 45.68
C PRO A 189 -14.24 15.94 46.15
N GLY A 190 -13.12 16.32 46.78
CA GLY A 190 -12.10 15.40 47.31
C GLY A 190 -10.84 15.34 46.44
N GLU A 191 -10.06 14.26 46.61
CA GLU A 191 -8.91 13.97 45.77
C GLU A 191 -9.33 13.58 44.35
N LEU A 192 -8.49 13.91 43.35
CA LEU A 192 -8.73 13.60 41.95
C LEU A 192 -8.82 12.09 41.72
N ASP A 193 -10.02 11.63 41.37
CA ASP A 193 -10.27 10.29 40.84
C ASP A 193 -10.76 10.40 39.40
N ILE A 194 -9.95 9.90 38.46
CA ILE A 194 -10.29 9.91 37.02
C ILE A 194 -11.59 9.15 36.77
N ASN A 195 -11.90 8.09 37.52
CA ASN A 195 -13.14 7.33 37.33
C ASN A 195 -14.38 8.15 37.68
N LYS A 196 -14.32 9.01 38.71
CA LYS A 196 -15.41 9.95 39.04
C LYS A 196 -15.62 10.97 37.92
N LEU A 197 -14.53 11.46 37.30
CA LEU A 197 -14.60 12.33 36.13
C LEU A 197 -15.15 11.60 34.88
N THR A 198 -14.76 10.34 34.66
CA THR A 198 -15.32 9.50 33.58
C THR A 198 -16.83 9.37 33.75
N ILE A 199 -17.31 9.00 34.94
CA ILE A 199 -18.75 8.85 35.24
C ILE A 199 -19.50 10.19 35.06
N LEU A 200 -18.94 11.30 35.56
CA LEU A 200 -19.53 12.64 35.39
C LEU A 200 -19.71 13.00 33.91
N LEU A 201 -18.66 12.80 33.09
CA LEU A 201 -18.69 13.12 31.67
C LEU A 201 -19.54 12.15 30.86
N TYR A 202 -19.56 10.87 31.23
CA TYR A 202 -20.41 9.85 30.62
C TYR A 202 -21.89 10.21 30.78
N ASN A 203 -22.30 10.60 31.99
CA ASN A 203 -23.66 11.03 32.30
C ASN A 203 -24.05 12.32 31.55
N GLN A 204 -23.11 13.25 31.37
CA GLN A 204 -23.36 14.50 30.64
C GLN A 204 -23.44 14.34 29.12
N PHE A 205 -22.56 13.52 28.53
CA PHE A 205 -22.32 13.53 27.08
C PHE A 205 -22.76 12.27 26.34
N THR A 206 -23.17 11.19 27.04
CA THR A 206 -23.48 9.86 26.48
C THR A 206 -22.29 9.14 25.83
N ARG A 207 -22.31 7.80 25.88
CA ARG A 207 -21.25 6.92 25.37
C ARG A 207 -20.93 7.22 23.89
N GLY A 208 -19.65 7.32 23.56
CA GLY A 208 -19.15 7.58 22.21
C GLY A 208 -18.95 9.05 21.86
N LYS A 209 -19.76 9.99 22.39
CA LYS A 209 -19.52 11.44 22.17
C LYS A 209 -18.34 11.97 22.98
N LEU A 210 -17.89 11.24 24.02
CA LEU A 210 -16.76 11.65 24.84
C LEU A 210 -15.49 11.88 24.00
N MET A 211 -15.19 11.00 23.05
CA MET A 211 -14.06 11.19 22.12
C MET A 211 -14.20 12.48 21.30
N GLU A 212 -15.40 12.84 20.84
CA GLU A 212 -15.63 14.09 20.12
C GLU A 212 -15.47 15.32 21.03
N VAL A 213 -15.90 15.22 22.29
CA VAL A 213 -15.74 16.29 23.30
C VAL A 213 -14.26 16.47 23.63
N MET A 214 -13.50 15.40 23.81
CA MET A 214 -12.05 15.45 24.01
C MET A 214 -11.33 16.04 22.79
N PHE A 215 -11.70 15.60 21.58
CA PHE A 215 -11.16 16.15 20.35
C PHE A 215 -11.39 17.66 20.26
N ARG A 216 -12.66 18.11 20.36
CA ARG A 216 -13.02 19.53 20.25
C ARG A 216 -12.40 20.42 21.34
N THR A 217 -12.15 19.87 22.52
CA THR A 217 -11.69 20.65 23.69
C THR A 217 -10.17 20.69 23.84
N PHE A 218 -9.46 19.62 23.48
CA PHE A 218 -8.02 19.48 23.77
C PHE A 218 -7.15 19.18 22.54
N ILE A 219 -7.72 18.67 21.45
CA ILE A 219 -6.98 18.29 20.24
C ILE A 219 -7.11 19.37 19.16
N LEU A 220 -8.33 19.87 18.93
CA LEU A 220 -8.63 20.86 17.90
C LEU A 220 -7.87 22.18 18.16
N GLY A 221 -6.89 22.46 17.32
CA GLY A 221 -6.12 23.69 17.35
C GLY A 221 -6.71 24.78 16.46
N LYS A 222 -6.12 25.98 16.53
CA LYS A 222 -6.48 27.12 15.67
C LYS A 222 -6.28 26.87 14.15
N ASP A 223 -5.49 25.87 13.81
CA ASP A 223 -5.15 25.47 12.45
C ASP A 223 -4.79 23.96 12.41
N ASN A 224 -4.65 23.42 11.20
CA ASN A 224 -4.34 22.01 10.99
C ASN A 224 -3.02 21.58 11.66
N LYS A 225 -1.98 22.41 11.58
CA LYS A 225 -0.64 22.12 12.13
C LYS A 225 -0.65 22.16 13.67
N ALA A 226 -1.44 23.03 14.27
CA ALA A 226 -1.69 23.06 15.70
C ALA A 226 -2.44 21.79 16.16
N THR A 227 -3.43 21.36 15.38
CA THR A 227 -4.21 20.13 15.67
C THR A 227 -3.35 18.88 15.56
N ASP A 228 -2.54 18.76 14.51
CA ASP A 228 -1.61 17.64 14.30
C ASP A 228 -0.56 17.54 15.43
N ARG A 229 -0.12 18.69 15.98
CA ARG A 229 0.74 18.70 17.17
C ARG A 229 0.04 18.15 18.40
N GLN A 230 -1.23 18.50 18.66
CA GLN A 230 -1.95 17.98 19.82
C GLN A 230 -2.30 16.48 19.66
N LEU A 231 -2.65 16.04 18.45
CA LEU A 231 -2.78 14.62 18.11
C LEU A 231 -1.50 13.85 18.46
N ASN A 232 -0.36 14.29 17.92
CA ASN A 232 0.92 13.61 18.13
C ASN A 232 1.38 13.69 19.60
N LEU A 233 1.02 14.74 20.35
CA LEU A 233 1.28 14.81 21.80
C LEU A 233 0.43 13.81 22.60
N PHE A 234 -0.87 13.70 22.31
CA PHE A 234 -1.79 12.77 22.98
C PHE A 234 -1.38 11.29 22.78
N PHE A 235 -0.96 10.94 21.57
CA PHE A 235 -0.53 9.58 21.22
C PHE A 235 0.98 9.32 21.45
N ARG A 236 1.75 10.30 21.93
CA ARG A 236 3.23 10.24 22.01
C ARG A 236 3.79 9.04 22.81
N SER A 237 3.09 8.60 23.85
CA SER A 237 3.50 7.45 24.67
C SER A 237 2.98 6.10 24.15
N MET A 238 2.14 6.09 23.11
CA MET A 238 1.49 4.88 22.60
C MET A 238 2.33 4.21 21.52
N GLY A 239 2.63 2.92 21.70
CA GLY A 239 3.60 2.20 20.88
C GLY A 239 3.38 2.30 19.37
N ASN A 240 2.13 2.21 18.91
CA ASN A 240 1.79 2.22 17.48
C ASN A 240 1.96 3.58 16.79
N PHE A 241 2.10 4.67 17.57
CA PHE A 241 2.12 6.06 17.08
C PHE A 241 3.32 6.88 17.60
N ARG A 242 4.22 6.26 18.39
CA ARG A 242 5.27 6.93 19.17
C ARG A 242 6.22 7.84 18.37
N ASN A 243 6.41 7.57 17.08
CA ASN A 243 7.36 8.27 16.19
C ASN A 243 6.74 8.78 14.89
N ASP A 244 5.45 8.55 14.64
CA ASP A 244 4.78 8.83 13.36
C ASP A 244 3.68 9.89 13.53
N GLU A 245 3.41 10.64 12.46
CA GLU A 245 2.21 11.47 12.40
C GLU A 245 0.97 10.58 12.38
N VAL A 246 0.07 10.74 13.35
CA VAL A 246 -1.06 9.83 13.58
C VAL A 246 -1.91 9.62 12.32
N ASN A 247 -2.19 10.70 11.59
CA ASN A 247 -2.93 10.64 10.32
C ASN A 247 -2.19 9.75 9.30
N ARG A 248 -0.89 10.00 9.06
CA ARG A 248 -0.08 9.23 8.10
C ARG A 248 -0.01 7.75 8.49
N LYS A 249 0.19 7.45 9.78
CA LYS A 249 0.22 6.05 10.26
C LYS A 249 -1.13 5.36 10.05
N LEU A 250 -2.25 6.04 10.28
CA LEU A 250 -3.58 5.47 9.99
C LEU A 250 -3.82 5.26 8.49
N GLU A 251 -3.35 6.16 7.64
CA GLU A 251 -3.37 5.99 6.18
C GLU A 251 -2.49 4.80 5.75
N ASP A 252 -1.26 4.70 6.28
CA ASP A 252 -0.35 3.57 6.07
C ASP A 252 -0.91 2.22 6.57
N MET A 253 -1.76 2.24 7.60
CA MET A 253 -2.49 1.07 8.11
C MET A 253 -3.71 0.73 7.25
N ASN A 254 -4.28 1.73 6.57
CA ASN A 254 -5.40 1.56 5.64
C ASN A 254 -4.93 1.01 4.29
N ASP A 255 -3.71 1.35 3.85
CA ASP A 255 -3.11 0.94 2.58
C ASP A 255 -2.72 -0.56 2.58
N PRO A 256 -3.38 -1.41 1.76
CA PRO A 256 -3.05 -2.84 1.69
C PRO A 256 -1.71 -3.12 1.00
N LYS A 257 -0.91 -3.99 1.63
CA LYS A 257 0.48 -4.30 1.25
C LYS A 257 0.67 -5.79 1.03
N ILE A 258 1.41 -6.16 -0.01
CA ILE A 258 1.68 -7.56 -0.36
C ILE A 258 3.16 -7.71 -0.61
N ASN A 259 3.76 -8.67 0.09
CA ASN A 259 5.14 -9.10 -0.13
C ASN A 259 5.12 -10.41 -0.91
N ILE A 260 6.00 -10.52 -1.89
CA ILE A 260 5.99 -11.57 -2.90
C ILE A 260 7.38 -12.18 -2.98
N ASN A 261 7.48 -13.49 -2.77
CA ASN A 261 8.70 -14.27 -2.98
C ASN A 261 8.44 -15.23 -4.13
N MET A 262 9.20 -15.07 -5.22
CA MET A 262 9.05 -15.88 -6.43
C MET A 262 9.60 -17.32 -6.28
N GLY A 263 10.27 -17.62 -5.17
CA GLY A 263 10.92 -18.91 -4.90
C GLY A 263 12.24 -19.14 -5.67
N GLU A 264 12.39 -18.49 -6.82
CA GLU A 264 13.59 -18.45 -7.66
C GLU A 264 13.78 -17.06 -8.29
N ILE A 265 14.95 -16.81 -8.88
CA ILE A 265 15.21 -15.59 -9.63
C ILE A 265 14.30 -15.56 -10.87
N SER A 266 13.48 -14.52 -10.95
CA SER A 266 12.60 -14.21 -12.07
C SER A 266 13.14 -13.00 -12.84
N ARG A 267 12.79 -12.89 -14.13
CA ARG A 267 13.29 -11.83 -15.03
C ARG A 267 12.14 -10.97 -15.54
N LEU A 268 12.23 -9.66 -15.38
CA LEU A 268 11.42 -8.70 -16.15
C LEU A 268 12.20 -8.33 -17.40
N LEU A 269 11.74 -8.79 -18.55
CA LEU A 269 12.28 -8.43 -19.85
C LEU A 269 11.77 -7.03 -20.21
N LEU A 270 12.68 -6.08 -20.38
CA LEU A 270 12.35 -4.73 -20.79
C LEU A 270 12.25 -4.65 -22.32
N PRO A 271 11.28 -3.90 -22.90
CA PRO A 271 11.25 -3.62 -24.33
C PRO A 271 12.58 -3.05 -24.84
N SER A 272 13.08 -3.61 -25.95
CA SER A 272 14.32 -3.16 -26.61
C SER A 272 14.31 -1.68 -27.00
N LYS A 273 13.12 -1.14 -27.31
CA LYS A 273 12.89 0.30 -27.55
C LYS A 273 13.20 1.19 -26.33
N TRP A 274 13.12 0.66 -25.12
CA TRP A 274 13.37 1.39 -23.87
C TRP A 274 14.76 1.16 -23.32
N ALA A 275 15.27 -0.07 -23.41
CA ALA A 275 16.54 -0.46 -22.83
C ALA A 275 17.32 -1.35 -23.80
N SER A 276 18.51 -0.88 -24.18
CA SER A 276 19.46 -1.63 -25.00
C SER A 276 20.73 -1.92 -24.17
N PRO A 277 21.38 -3.08 -24.35
CA PRO A 277 22.64 -3.36 -23.66
C PRO A 277 23.75 -2.36 -24.04
N LEU A 278 24.67 -2.11 -23.12
CA LEU A 278 25.94 -1.47 -23.48
C LEU A 278 26.70 -2.40 -24.45
N ALA A 279 27.22 -1.86 -25.55
CA ALA A 279 27.69 -2.63 -26.72
C ALA A 279 28.97 -3.48 -26.52
N THR A 280 29.37 -3.75 -25.27
CA THR A 280 30.66 -4.35 -24.90
C THR A 280 30.61 -5.84 -24.55
N LYS A 281 29.44 -6.51 -24.66
CA LYS A 281 29.32 -7.96 -24.43
C LYS A 281 28.36 -8.65 -25.44
N PRO A 282 28.58 -9.92 -25.82
CA PRO A 282 27.68 -10.64 -26.70
C PRO A 282 26.46 -11.22 -25.95
N VAL A 283 25.27 -10.95 -26.51
CA VAL A 283 24.06 -11.80 -26.49
C VAL A 283 23.59 -12.35 -25.12
N ASP A 284 23.18 -11.46 -24.22
CA ASP A 284 21.74 -11.40 -23.89
C ASP A 284 21.21 -10.19 -24.67
N SER A 285 20.35 -10.41 -25.67
CA SER A 285 19.90 -9.35 -26.61
C SER A 285 19.00 -8.29 -25.99
N LEU A 286 18.58 -8.49 -24.73
CA LEU A 286 17.68 -7.62 -23.98
C LEU A 286 18.28 -7.30 -22.60
N VAL A 287 17.99 -6.08 -22.11
CA VAL A 287 18.20 -5.75 -20.70
C VAL A 287 17.06 -6.37 -19.90
N ALA A 288 17.40 -7.21 -18.94
CA ALA A 288 16.45 -7.87 -18.05
C ALA A 288 16.69 -7.45 -16.60
N PHE A 289 15.62 -7.22 -15.84
CA PHE A 289 15.71 -6.99 -14.40
C PHE A 289 15.46 -8.31 -13.65
N GLU A 290 16.49 -8.81 -12.98
CA GLU A 290 16.48 -10.05 -12.20
C GLU A 290 16.07 -9.76 -10.76
N PHE A 291 15.00 -10.40 -10.29
CA PHE A 291 14.45 -10.22 -8.95
C PHE A 291 13.97 -11.55 -8.37
N GLN A 292 14.03 -11.70 -7.06
CA GLN A 292 13.36 -12.79 -6.33
C GLN A 292 12.20 -12.27 -5.48
N TYR A 293 12.30 -11.01 -5.03
CA TYR A 293 11.33 -10.38 -4.16
C TYR A 293 10.67 -9.20 -4.86
N ALA A 294 9.35 -9.13 -4.74
CA ALA A 294 8.57 -7.99 -5.15
C ALA A 294 7.63 -7.57 -4.02
N THR A 295 7.21 -6.32 -4.04
CA THR A 295 6.14 -5.81 -3.19
C THR A 295 5.09 -5.14 -4.05
N ALA A 296 3.89 -5.06 -3.51
CA ALA A 296 2.86 -4.21 -4.08
C ALA A 296 2.15 -3.47 -2.96
N ASN A 297 1.92 -2.18 -3.20
CA ASN A 297 1.27 -1.29 -2.27
C ASN A 297 0.13 -0.55 -2.98
N PHE A 298 -1.06 -0.61 -2.40
CA PHE A 298 -2.18 0.22 -2.80
C PHE A 298 -2.17 1.49 -1.96
N THR A 299 -1.73 2.60 -2.54
CA THR A 299 -1.83 3.92 -1.90
C THR A 299 -3.20 4.51 -2.17
N LEU A 300 -4.13 4.21 -1.27
CA LEU A 300 -5.55 4.44 -1.47
C LEU A 300 -5.89 5.94 -1.54
N ALA A 301 -5.23 6.76 -0.72
CA ALA A 301 -5.33 8.22 -0.75
C ALA A 301 -4.97 8.82 -2.13
N GLN A 302 -3.98 8.22 -2.81
CA GLN A 302 -3.46 8.69 -4.10
C GLN A 302 -4.14 8.01 -5.30
N LYS A 303 -5.05 7.05 -5.06
CA LYS A 303 -5.66 6.20 -6.09
C LYS A 303 -4.60 5.54 -6.98
N LYS A 304 -3.62 4.92 -6.32
CA LYS A 304 -2.40 4.39 -6.95
C LYS A 304 -2.11 2.96 -6.49
N LEU A 305 -1.69 2.10 -7.43
CA LEU A 305 -1.09 0.80 -7.16
C LEU A 305 0.36 0.84 -7.63
N THR A 306 1.31 0.67 -6.71
CA THR A 306 2.74 0.55 -7.03
C THR A 306 3.16 -0.90 -6.90
N LEU A 307 3.72 -1.47 -7.97
CA LEU A 307 4.38 -2.77 -8.00
C LEU A 307 5.89 -2.52 -7.99
N ALA A 308 6.61 -2.90 -6.95
CA ALA A 308 8.07 -2.70 -6.84
C ALA A 308 8.81 -4.05 -6.83
N PHE A 309 9.92 -4.11 -7.56
CA PHE A 309 10.72 -5.31 -7.77
C PHE A 309 12.13 -5.02 -7.27
N ASN A 310 12.57 -5.78 -6.25
CA ASN A 310 13.87 -5.61 -5.61
C ASN A 310 14.86 -6.63 -6.18
N GLY A 311 15.95 -6.15 -6.78
CA GLY A 311 16.77 -7.01 -7.63
C GLY A 311 17.96 -6.28 -8.25
N LYS A 312 18.30 -6.66 -9.48
CA LYS A 312 19.30 -5.95 -10.30
C LYS A 312 19.07 -6.15 -11.79
N SER A 313 19.46 -5.18 -12.63
CA SER A 313 19.58 -5.45 -14.06
C SER A 313 20.73 -6.44 -14.34
N ASN A 314 20.52 -7.42 -15.23
CA ASN A 314 21.51 -8.44 -15.60
C ASN A 314 22.80 -7.83 -16.19
N GLN A 315 22.68 -6.67 -16.84
CA GLN A 315 23.78 -5.88 -17.41
C GLN A 315 23.46 -4.38 -17.38
N PRO A 316 24.46 -3.48 -17.48
CA PRO A 316 24.22 -2.05 -17.64
C PRO A 316 23.46 -1.74 -18.93
N GLY A 317 22.34 -1.02 -18.80
CA GLY A 317 21.49 -0.62 -19.92
C GLY A 317 21.74 0.83 -20.36
N LYS A 318 21.65 1.09 -21.67
CA LYS A 318 21.34 2.41 -22.21
C LYS A 318 19.82 2.54 -22.29
N PHE A 319 19.26 3.48 -21.53
CA PHE A 319 17.82 3.73 -21.51
C PHE A 319 17.46 4.86 -22.48
N THR A 320 16.61 4.56 -23.45
CA THR A 320 16.04 5.52 -24.41
C THR A 320 14.94 6.33 -23.72
N ASP A 321 14.90 7.64 -23.95
CA ASP A 321 13.89 8.59 -23.44
C ASP A 321 13.70 8.67 -21.90
N GLY A 322 14.52 7.94 -21.15
CA GLY A 322 14.50 7.96 -19.69
C GLY A 322 14.94 9.32 -19.11
N ARG A 323 14.45 9.62 -17.91
CA ARG A 323 14.78 10.85 -17.16
C ARG A 323 15.33 10.50 -15.78
N GLU A 324 16.31 11.24 -15.29
CA GLU A 324 16.83 11.17 -13.92
C GLU A 324 16.11 12.23 -13.06
N PHE A 325 15.71 11.87 -11.84
CA PHE A 325 15.17 12.83 -10.88
C PHE A 325 16.31 13.59 -10.21
N ARG A 326 16.28 14.92 -10.28
CA ARG A 326 17.27 15.79 -9.63
C ARG A 326 16.58 16.82 -8.75
N PHE A 327 17.01 16.89 -7.50
CA PHE A 327 16.58 17.91 -6.56
C PHE A 327 17.37 19.20 -6.77
N ASP A 328 16.68 20.27 -7.20
CA ASP A 328 17.25 21.62 -7.29
C ASP A 328 17.18 22.25 -5.90
N GLN A 329 18.28 22.16 -5.14
CA GLN A 329 18.40 22.73 -3.79
C GLN A 329 18.12 24.24 -3.76
N LYS A 330 18.37 24.99 -4.84
CA LYS A 330 18.13 26.44 -4.89
C LYS A 330 16.65 26.77 -5.03
N LYS A 331 15.86 25.88 -5.66
CA LYS A 331 14.41 26.06 -5.85
C LYS A 331 13.58 25.28 -4.82
N GLY A 332 14.19 24.40 -4.03
CA GLY A 332 13.49 23.49 -3.13
C GLY A 332 12.59 22.48 -3.85
N MET A 333 12.84 22.21 -5.14
CA MET A 333 11.97 21.41 -5.99
C MET A 333 12.75 20.34 -6.75
N GLY A 334 12.17 19.14 -6.84
CA GLY A 334 12.66 18.06 -7.69
C GLY A 334 12.15 18.19 -9.13
N THR A 335 13.00 17.91 -10.11
CA THR A 335 12.64 17.91 -11.53
C THR A 335 13.20 16.67 -12.24
N TRP A 336 12.42 16.14 -13.19
CA TRP A 336 12.87 15.08 -14.08
C TRP A 336 13.65 15.68 -15.26
N GLN A 337 14.92 15.32 -15.41
CA GLN A 337 15.80 15.78 -16.48
C GLN A 337 16.20 14.60 -17.37
N SER A 338 16.26 14.78 -18.68
CA SER A 338 16.63 13.69 -19.61
C SER A 338 17.98 13.07 -19.26
N ILE A 339 18.06 11.74 -19.27
CA ILE A 339 19.30 11.00 -19.01
C ILE A 339 20.29 11.31 -20.14
N TYR A 340 21.32 12.11 -19.85
CA TYR A 340 22.39 12.34 -20.80
C TYR A 340 23.29 11.10 -20.86
N LYS A 341 23.10 10.29 -21.92
CA LYS A 341 23.90 9.13 -22.37
C LYS A 341 25.12 8.80 -21.45
N PRO A 342 24.93 8.11 -20.32
CA PRO A 342 26.06 7.70 -19.49
C PRO A 342 26.92 6.71 -20.28
N SER A 343 28.21 7.02 -20.40
CA SER A 343 29.22 6.18 -21.07
C SER A 343 29.28 4.77 -20.48
N GLU A 344 28.99 4.64 -19.20
CA GLU A 344 29.04 3.42 -18.39
C GLU A 344 27.71 2.63 -18.40
N GLY A 345 26.63 3.21 -18.95
CA GLY A 345 25.27 2.67 -18.82
C GLY A 345 24.67 2.89 -17.43
N ILE A 346 23.48 2.33 -17.20
CA ILE A 346 22.78 2.38 -15.90
C ILE A 346 22.50 0.94 -15.45
N THR A 347 22.90 0.64 -14.22
CA THR A 347 22.48 -0.57 -13.50
C THR A 347 21.36 -0.21 -12.53
N LEU A 348 20.22 -0.86 -12.66
CA LEU A 348 19.10 -0.71 -11.74
C LEU A 348 19.23 -1.69 -10.56
N SER A 349 18.81 -1.27 -9.37
CA SER A 349 18.66 -2.08 -8.14
C SER A 349 17.18 -2.24 -7.73
N GLU A 350 16.32 -1.34 -8.20
CA GLU A 350 14.87 -1.39 -8.05
C GLU A 350 14.23 -1.10 -9.41
N LEU A 351 13.16 -1.79 -9.75
CA LEU A 351 12.24 -1.41 -10.82
C LEU A 351 10.84 -1.29 -10.22
N SER A 352 10.06 -0.29 -10.59
CA SER A 352 8.65 -0.23 -10.20
C SER A 352 7.72 0.16 -11.34
N ILE A 353 6.48 -0.34 -11.26
CA ILE A 353 5.38 -0.02 -12.16
C ILE A 353 4.30 0.64 -11.28
N GLU A 354 4.11 1.94 -11.43
CA GLU A 354 3.07 2.70 -10.76
C GLU A 354 1.86 2.85 -11.69
N LEU A 355 0.69 2.45 -11.21
CA LEU A 355 -0.59 2.52 -11.90
C LEU A 355 -1.45 3.55 -11.17
N SER A 356 -1.91 4.58 -11.87
CA SER A 356 -2.85 5.58 -11.36
C SER A 356 -4.01 5.77 -12.34
N GLU A 357 -5.07 6.46 -11.94
CA GLU A 357 -6.17 6.79 -12.86
C GLU A 357 -5.76 7.74 -14.02
N THR A 358 -4.57 8.34 -13.97
CA THR A 358 -4.03 9.20 -15.05
C THR A 358 -3.17 8.42 -16.05
N GLY A 359 -2.44 7.39 -15.61
CA GLY A 359 -1.61 6.57 -16.49
C GLY A 359 -0.79 5.52 -15.75
N ILE A 360 0.14 4.92 -16.48
CA ILE A 360 1.20 4.05 -15.98
C ILE A 360 2.51 4.83 -15.96
N GLN A 361 3.29 4.72 -14.89
CA GLN A 361 4.69 5.15 -14.84
C GLN A 361 5.57 3.95 -14.52
N ILE A 362 6.73 3.89 -15.15
CA ILE A 362 7.70 2.82 -14.94
C ILE A 362 8.97 3.50 -14.49
N LEU A 363 9.35 3.23 -13.25
CA LEU A 363 10.49 3.85 -12.58
C LEU A 363 11.58 2.80 -12.37
N GLY A 364 12.82 3.27 -12.27
CA GLY A 364 13.96 2.49 -11.81
C GLY A 364 14.72 3.25 -10.75
N ARG A 365 15.34 2.55 -9.80
CA ARG A 365 16.35 3.12 -8.90
C ARG A 365 17.69 2.46 -9.21
N SER A 366 18.79 3.21 -9.17
CA SER A 366 20.13 2.62 -9.20
C SER A 366 20.66 2.38 -7.78
N ALA A 367 21.78 1.65 -7.69
CA ALA A 367 22.48 1.39 -6.42
C ALA A 367 22.96 2.68 -5.70
N ASN A 368 22.99 3.82 -6.38
CA ASN A 368 23.34 5.13 -5.81
C ASN A 368 22.09 5.97 -5.44
N ASP A 369 20.96 5.30 -5.18
CA ASP A 369 19.62 5.85 -4.87
C ASP A 369 19.04 6.89 -5.86
N ARG A 370 19.68 7.08 -7.01
CA ARG A 370 19.15 7.91 -8.10
C ARG A 370 17.90 7.26 -8.67
N GLN A 371 16.83 8.04 -8.74
CA GLN A 371 15.56 7.64 -9.33
C GLN A 371 15.53 8.00 -10.82
N PHE A 372 14.97 7.09 -11.61
CA PHE A 372 14.83 7.20 -13.06
C PHE A 372 13.38 6.95 -13.47
N LEU A 373 12.83 7.81 -14.32
CA LEU A 373 11.57 7.59 -15.01
C LEU A 373 11.91 6.99 -16.37
N LEU A 374 11.62 5.70 -16.55
CA LEU A 374 11.99 4.93 -17.74
C LEU A 374 10.92 5.04 -18.82
N GLN A 375 9.64 5.10 -18.43
CA GLN A 375 8.51 5.34 -19.34
C GLN A 375 7.33 5.94 -18.57
N SER A 376 6.55 6.80 -19.23
CA SER A 376 5.19 7.14 -18.81
C SER A 376 4.20 6.85 -19.94
N ILE A 377 3.03 6.32 -19.62
CA ILE A 377 2.01 5.86 -20.57
C ILE A 377 0.65 6.39 -20.12
N THR A 378 0.03 7.26 -20.90
CA THR A 378 -1.36 7.67 -20.65
C THR A 378 -2.31 6.56 -21.08
N TRP A 379 -3.40 6.35 -20.33
CA TRP A 379 -4.44 5.39 -20.71
C TRP A 379 -5.03 5.70 -22.09
N PRO A 380 -5.25 4.69 -22.97
CA PRO A 380 -5.97 4.86 -24.23
C PRO A 380 -7.36 5.47 -24.04
N LYS A 381 -7.86 6.23 -25.02
CA LYS A 381 -9.22 6.80 -24.95
C LYS A 381 -10.29 5.70 -24.89
N ASP A 382 -10.16 4.67 -25.72
CA ASP A 382 -11.01 3.48 -25.73
C ASP A 382 -10.50 2.38 -24.77
N PHE A 383 -9.90 2.74 -23.63
CA PHE A 383 -9.41 1.76 -22.65
C PHE A 383 -10.50 0.77 -22.18
N GLU A 384 -11.76 1.19 -22.17
CA GLU A 384 -12.90 0.31 -21.84
C GLU A 384 -13.19 -0.76 -22.91
N LYS A 385 -12.76 -0.51 -24.15
CA LYS A 385 -12.80 -1.47 -25.26
C LYS A 385 -11.46 -2.19 -25.43
N ALA A 386 -10.49 -1.95 -24.55
CA ALA A 386 -9.13 -2.49 -24.65
C ALA A 386 -9.01 -3.95 -24.21
N ASN A 387 -9.98 -4.78 -24.58
CA ASN A 387 -9.72 -6.17 -25.00
C ASN A 387 -8.90 -6.13 -26.30
N LEU A 388 -7.70 -5.55 -26.24
CA LEU A 388 -6.84 -5.32 -27.40
C LEU A 388 -6.33 -6.66 -27.91
N TYR A 389 -7.09 -7.20 -28.85
CA TYR A 389 -6.64 -7.84 -30.08
C TYR A 389 -5.20 -8.32 -30.06
N LEU A 390 -5.09 -9.64 -30.00
CA LEU A 390 -4.15 -10.46 -30.75
C LEU A 390 -2.68 -9.99 -30.74
N TRP A 391 -1.85 -10.87 -30.19
CA TRP A 391 -0.61 -11.24 -30.86
C TRP A 391 -0.85 -11.34 -32.39
N LYS A 392 -0.47 -10.30 -33.12
CA LYS A 392 0.21 -10.54 -34.39
C LYS A 392 1.62 -10.97 -34.02
N GLU A 393 1.81 -12.28 -34.01
CA GLU A 393 3.13 -12.82 -34.31
C GLU A 393 3.56 -12.19 -35.64
N ASN A 394 4.56 -11.32 -35.60
CA ASN A 394 5.35 -11.10 -36.80
C ASN A 394 6.14 -12.39 -37.04
N PRO A 395 6.19 -12.89 -38.29
CA PRO A 395 6.77 -14.19 -38.61
C PRO A 395 8.27 -14.26 -38.37
#